data_AF-A0A8T6MD60-F1
#
_entry.id   AF-A0A8T6MD60-F1
#
_cell.length_a   1.000
_cell.length_b   1.000
_cell.length_c   1.000
_cell.angle_alpha   90.00
_cell.angle_beta   90.00
_cell.angle_gamma   90.00
#
_symmetry.space_group_name_H-M   'P 1'
#
loop_
_entity.id
_entity.type
_entity.pdbx_description
1 polymer ?
#
loop_
_entity_poly.entity_id
_entity_poly.type
_entity_poly.pdbx_seq_one_letter_code
_entity_poly.pdbx_strand_id
1 'polypeptide(L)'
;MDDANLMLLKKKVKAIKQYKGQGTQLISLYLPPDADRSSATKQLTDEMSQSSNIKSAQTRKNVQAALKRIINYLKQIDFKLPETGLVLFSGDVSTNPSKSDVILLAIVPPVRLTTKLYWCDSTFHIAPLEDMAQTDDVYGLVVMDKREATVAILRGKSKEILFSETSNV
;
A
#
# COMPACT_ATOMS: atom_id res chain seq x y z
N MET A 1 -14.33 11.10 8.37
CA MET A 1 -13.23 10.86 7.40
C MET A 1 -13.32 11.98 6.40
N ASP A 2 -12.28 12.82 6.30
CA ASP A 2 -12.31 13.98 5.42
C ASP A 2 -12.40 13.57 3.95
N ASP A 3 -13.51 13.90 3.28
CA ASP A 3 -13.71 13.67 1.85
C ASP A 3 -12.55 14.21 1.00
N ALA A 4 -11.90 15.27 1.47
CA ALA A 4 -10.71 15.86 0.85
C ALA A 4 -9.53 14.88 0.78
N ASN A 5 -9.27 14.10 1.85
CA ASN A 5 -8.16 13.13 1.89
C ASN A 5 -8.43 11.95 0.95
N LEU A 6 -9.68 11.50 0.87
CA LEU A 6 -10.09 10.45 -0.07
C LEU A 6 -9.96 10.91 -1.52
N MET A 7 -10.36 12.15 -1.83
CA MET A 7 -10.22 12.73 -3.16
C MET A 7 -8.74 12.89 -3.56
N LEU A 8 -7.88 13.31 -2.63
CA LEU A 8 -6.43 13.40 -2.85
C LEU A 8 -5.81 12.02 -3.12
N LEU A 9 -6.21 11.01 -2.34
CA LEU A 9 -5.76 9.64 -2.55
C LEU A 9 -6.18 9.12 -3.94
N LYS A 10 -7.46 9.29 -4.33
CA LYS A 10 -7.94 8.92 -5.66
C LYS A 10 -7.11 9.55 -6.77
N LYS A 11 -6.78 10.84 -6.66
CA LYS A 11 -5.89 11.53 -7.62
C LYS A 11 -4.49 10.93 -7.65
N LYS A 12 -3.88 10.68 -6.47
CA LYS A 12 -2.54 10.08 -6.37
C LYS A 12 -2.50 8.66 -6.96
N VAL A 13 -3.47 7.82 -6.62
CA VAL A 13 -3.58 6.45 -7.14
C VAL A 13 -3.75 6.47 -8.66
N LYS A 14 -4.59 7.35 -9.19
CA LYS A 14 -4.76 7.52 -10.65
C LYS A 14 -3.46 7.95 -11.33
N ALA A 15 -2.68 8.84 -10.73
CA ALA A 15 -1.37 9.23 -11.25
C ALA A 15 -0.37 8.06 -11.22
N ILE A 16 -0.32 7.31 -10.12
CA ILE A 16 0.58 6.16 -9.97
C ILE A 16 0.28 5.06 -10.98
N LYS A 17 -1.01 4.83 -11.27
CA LYS A 17 -1.49 3.85 -12.25
C LYS A 17 -1.00 4.12 -13.68
N GLN A 18 -0.66 5.38 -14.00
CA GLN A 18 -0.16 5.75 -15.32
C GLN A 18 1.31 5.36 -15.53
N TYR A 19 2.07 5.15 -14.45
CA TYR A 19 3.46 4.73 -14.55
C TYR A 19 3.56 3.27 -14.98
N LYS A 20 4.34 3.04 -16.03
CA LYS A 20 4.69 1.72 -16.54
C LYS A 20 6.21 1.64 -16.66
N GLY A 21 6.80 0.65 -16.01
CA GLY A 21 8.23 0.39 -16.09
C GLY A 21 8.58 -0.40 -17.36
N GLN A 22 9.77 -0.18 -17.90
CA GLN A 22 10.33 -1.06 -18.92
C GLN A 22 10.84 -2.35 -18.24
N GLY A 23 9.94 -3.32 -18.07
CA GLY A 23 10.20 -4.59 -17.37
C GLY A 23 9.99 -4.51 -15.85
N THR A 24 10.46 -5.50 -15.08
CA THR A 24 10.24 -5.62 -13.62
C THR A 24 11.15 -4.67 -12.82
N GLN A 25 10.78 -3.40 -12.76
CA GLN A 25 11.60 -2.34 -12.15
C GLN A 25 10.85 -1.42 -11.20
N LEU A 26 9.56 -1.66 -10.98
CA LEU A 26 8.70 -0.86 -10.11
C LEU A 26 8.43 -1.61 -8.81
N ILE A 27 8.89 -1.02 -7.71
CA ILE A 27 8.79 -1.57 -6.36
C ILE A 27 7.64 -0.89 -5.62
N SER A 28 6.80 -1.71 -5.00
CA SER A 28 5.70 -1.30 -4.12
C SER A 28 5.95 -1.91 -2.74
N LEU A 29 6.07 -1.07 -1.73
CA LEU A 29 6.31 -1.47 -0.35
C LEU A 29 5.20 -0.92 0.54
N TYR A 30 4.51 -1.79 1.25
CA TYR A 30 3.49 -1.46 2.25
C TYR A 30 4.02 -1.85 3.63
N LEU A 31 4.07 -0.88 4.53
CA LEU A 31 4.51 -1.04 5.90
C LEU A 31 3.34 -0.74 6.85
N PRO A 32 2.85 -1.73 7.61
CA PRO A 32 1.92 -1.46 8.69
C PRO A 32 2.60 -0.61 9.78
N PRO A 33 1.83 0.13 10.60
CA PRO A 33 2.37 1.00 11.65
C PRO A 33 3.23 0.24 12.67
N ASP A 34 2.93 -1.03 12.88
CA ASP A 34 3.63 -1.90 13.84
C ASP A 34 4.90 -2.56 13.23
N ALA A 35 5.19 -2.30 11.95
CA ALA A 35 6.37 -2.88 11.31
C ALA A 35 7.65 -2.27 11.86
N ASP A 36 8.59 -3.13 12.23
CA ASP A 36 9.94 -2.70 12.55
C ASP A 36 10.69 -2.22 11.29
N ARG A 37 11.12 -0.96 11.34
CA ARG A 37 11.91 -0.29 10.31
C ARG A 37 13.25 -0.98 10.07
N SER A 38 13.87 -1.52 11.12
CA SER A 38 15.16 -2.23 11.00
C SER A 38 14.98 -3.50 10.17
N SER A 39 13.97 -4.30 10.50
CA SER A 39 13.55 -5.48 9.73
C SER A 39 13.21 -5.13 8.27
N ALA A 40 12.47 -4.04 8.02
CA ALA A 40 12.18 -3.57 6.67
C ALA A 40 13.46 -3.16 5.90
N THR A 41 14.36 -2.43 6.54
CA THR A 41 15.62 -1.99 5.94
C THR A 41 16.54 -3.18 5.62
N LYS A 42 16.58 -4.18 6.51
CA LYS A 42 17.35 -5.41 6.30
C LYS A 42 16.83 -6.17 5.08
N GLN A 43 15.52 -6.40 5.01
CA GLN A 43 14.91 -7.05 3.85
C GLN A 43 15.25 -6.31 2.54
N LEU A 44 15.12 -4.99 2.51
CA LEU A 44 15.46 -4.19 1.31
C LEU A 44 16.96 -4.27 0.94
N THR A 45 17.84 -4.47 1.92
CA THR A 45 19.27 -4.67 1.70
C THR A 45 19.56 -6.07 1.14
N ASP A 46 18.83 -7.08 1.59
CA ASP A 46 18.91 -8.43 1.04
C ASP A 46 18.42 -8.46 -0.42
N GLU A 47 17.28 -7.80 -0.70
CA GLU A 47 16.74 -7.58 -2.06
C GLU A 47 17.74 -6.84 -2.96
N MET A 48 18.44 -5.84 -2.42
CA MET A 48 19.51 -5.14 -3.14
C MET A 48 20.63 -6.08 -3.53
N SER A 49 21.01 -6.99 -2.64
CA SER A 49 22.06 -7.97 -2.90
C SER A 49 21.62 -8.97 -3.97
N GLN A 50 20.36 -9.45 -3.92
CA GLN A 50 19.81 -10.36 -4.92
C GLN A 50 19.68 -9.71 -6.30
N SER A 51 19.36 -8.41 -6.36
CA SER A 51 19.26 -7.66 -7.62
C SER A 51 20.56 -7.65 -8.43
N SER A 52 21.72 -7.95 -7.81
CA SER A 52 23.01 -8.05 -8.49
C SER A 52 23.02 -9.13 -9.59
N ASN A 53 22.18 -10.16 -9.45
CA ASN A 53 22.05 -11.28 -10.40
C ASN A 53 21.20 -10.94 -11.64
N ILE A 54 20.60 -9.75 -11.71
CA ILE A 54 19.82 -9.33 -12.88
C ILE A 54 20.75 -9.23 -14.09
N LYS A 55 20.42 -9.96 -15.16
CA LYS A 55 21.23 -10.05 -16.40
C LYS A 55 21.39 -8.69 -17.09
N SER A 56 20.29 -7.92 -17.22
CA SER A 56 20.31 -6.61 -17.84
C SER A 56 20.97 -5.57 -16.92
N ALA A 57 22.09 -4.99 -17.36
CA ALA A 57 22.85 -4.00 -16.59
C ALA A 57 22.02 -2.74 -16.27
N GLN A 58 21.20 -2.29 -17.23
CA GLN A 58 20.32 -1.14 -17.04
C GLN A 58 19.23 -1.43 -16.00
N THR A 59 18.56 -2.59 -16.12
CA THR A 59 17.53 -3.03 -15.17
C THR A 59 18.09 -3.16 -13.76
N ARG A 60 19.26 -3.77 -13.64
CA ARG A 60 19.98 -3.90 -12.37
C ARG A 60 20.26 -2.54 -11.72
N LYS A 61 20.79 -1.58 -12.49
CA LYS A 61 21.07 -0.23 -12.00
C LYS A 61 19.80 0.49 -11.52
N ASN A 62 18.71 0.36 -12.28
CA ASN A 62 17.42 0.99 -11.96
C ASN A 62 16.80 0.42 -10.68
N VAL A 63 16.76 -0.92 -10.55
CA VAL A 63 16.24 -1.60 -9.35
C VAL A 63 17.07 -1.22 -8.11
N GLN A 64 18.40 -1.23 -8.23
CA GLN A 64 19.28 -0.82 -7.12
C GLN A 64 19.09 0.66 -6.75
N ALA A 65 18.91 1.54 -7.72
CA ALA A 65 18.64 2.95 -7.46
C ALA A 65 17.30 3.16 -6.74
N ALA A 66 16.25 2.44 -7.14
CA ALA A 66 14.95 2.48 -6.48
C ALA A 66 15.02 1.97 -5.03
N LEU A 67 15.64 0.81 -4.81
CA LEU A 67 15.87 0.27 -3.46
C LEU A 67 16.68 1.23 -2.58
N LYS A 68 17.76 1.83 -3.11
CA LYS A 68 18.54 2.85 -2.38
C LYS A 68 17.68 4.04 -1.95
N ARG A 69 16.80 4.51 -2.82
CA ARG A 69 15.89 5.63 -2.51
C ARG A 69 14.91 5.27 -1.41
N ILE A 70 14.31 4.08 -1.45
CA ILE A 70 13.43 3.60 -0.38
C ILE A 70 14.18 3.51 0.95
N ILE A 71 15.38 2.90 0.96
CA ILE A 71 16.20 2.76 2.18
C ILE A 71 16.56 4.14 2.75
N ASN A 72 16.97 5.08 1.90
CA ASN A 72 17.33 6.43 2.35
C ASN A 72 16.12 7.17 2.92
N TYR A 73 14.94 7.04 2.31
CA TYR A 73 13.71 7.61 2.83
C TYR A 73 13.34 7.02 4.20
N LEU A 74 13.42 5.70 4.34
CA LEU A 74 13.20 5.02 5.63
C LEU A 74 14.24 5.41 6.69
N LYS A 75 15.42 5.92 6.31
CA LYS A 75 16.40 6.47 7.27
C LYS A 75 16.12 7.91 7.66
N GLN A 76 15.42 8.66 6.81
CA GLN A 76 15.11 10.08 7.03
C GLN A 76 13.84 10.29 7.85
N ILE A 77 12.87 9.36 7.78
CA ILE A 77 11.69 9.43 8.63
C ILE A 77 12.08 9.23 10.09
N ASP A 78 11.45 9.99 11.00
CA ASP A 78 11.58 9.78 12.44
C ASP A 78 11.25 8.32 12.80
N PHE A 79 11.81 7.83 13.92
CA PHE A 79 11.78 6.40 14.31
C PHE A 79 10.39 5.74 14.36
N LYS A 80 9.30 6.49 14.18
CA LYS A 80 7.92 6.01 14.24
C LYS A 80 7.24 6.14 12.87
N LEU A 81 6.69 5.03 12.37
CA LEU A 81 5.82 5.03 11.19
C LEU A 81 4.50 5.77 11.51
N PRO A 82 3.82 6.35 10.50
CA PRO A 82 2.50 6.95 10.69
C PRO A 82 1.50 5.93 11.24
N GLU A 83 0.47 6.39 11.96
CA GLU A 83 -0.48 5.52 12.68
C GLU A 83 -1.28 4.57 11.78
N THR A 84 -1.51 4.93 10.52
CA THR A 84 -2.17 4.09 9.52
C THR A 84 -1.19 3.24 8.71
N GLY A 85 0.11 3.46 8.87
CA GLY A 85 1.19 2.83 8.10
C GLY A 85 1.76 3.74 7.01
N LEU A 86 2.59 3.16 6.16
CA LEU A 86 3.32 3.87 5.11
C LEU A 86 3.38 3.01 3.84
N VAL A 87 3.05 3.62 2.71
CA VAL A 87 3.20 3.01 1.38
C VAL A 87 4.27 3.77 0.59
N LEU A 88 5.23 3.03 0.06
CA LEU A 88 6.33 3.56 -0.76
C LEU A 88 6.30 2.92 -2.14
N PHE A 89 6.31 3.76 -3.17
CA PHE A 89 6.47 3.34 -4.56
C PHE A 89 7.78 3.92 -5.10
N SER A 90 8.65 3.08 -5.65
CA SER A 90 9.88 3.55 -6.28
C SER A 90 10.23 2.71 -7.50
N GLY A 91 10.73 3.37 -8.53
CA GLY A 91 11.11 2.72 -9.76
C GLY A 91 11.41 3.74 -10.85
N ASP A 92 12.00 3.26 -11.94
CA ASP A 92 12.26 4.07 -13.12
C ASP A 92 10.98 4.20 -13.97
N VAL A 93 10.54 5.43 -14.17
CA VAL A 93 9.32 5.76 -14.94
C VAL A 93 9.65 6.48 -16.25
N SER A 94 10.93 6.50 -16.62
CA SER A 94 11.37 7.10 -17.87
C SER A 94 10.76 6.41 -19.09
N THR A 95 10.22 7.23 -19.99
CA THR A 95 9.77 6.79 -21.32
C THR A 95 10.93 6.65 -22.30
N ASN A 96 12.10 7.22 -21.99
CA ASN A 96 13.29 7.19 -22.84
C ASN A 96 14.34 6.23 -22.28
N PRO A 97 14.72 5.15 -23.01
CA PRO A 97 15.72 4.19 -22.56
C PRO A 97 17.09 4.78 -22.22
N SER A 98 17.45 5.93 -22.79
CA SER A 98 18.75 6.58 -22.57
C SER A 98 18.80 7.46 -21.32
N LYS A 99 17.65 7.77 -20.70
CA LYS A 99 17.57 8.57 -19.48
C LYS A 99 16.87 7.75 -18.41
N SER A 100 17.51 7.56 -17.27
CA SER A 100 16.83 6.96 -16.11
C SER A 100 16.20 8.08 -15.28
N ASP A 101 14.92 7.93 -14.96
CA ASP A 101 14.18 8.81 -14.04
C ASP A 101 13.53 7.96 -12.96
N VAL A 102 14.34 7.61 -11.97
CA VAL A 102 13.85 6.90 -10.79
C VAL A 102 13.08 7.89 -9.94
N ILE A 103 11.84 7.56 -9.59
CA ILE A 103 11.00 8.33 -8.68
C ILE A 103 10.84 7.63 -7.33
N LEU A 104 10.42 8.38 -6.31
CA LEU A 104 9.99 7.86 -5.03
C LEU A 104 8.70 8.60 -4.64
N LEU A 105 7.64 7.85 -4.37
CA LEU A 105 6.37 8.38 -3.92
C LEU A 105 6.01 7.75 -2.57
N ALA A 106 5.72 8.60 -1.59
CA ALA A 106 5.28 8.18 -0.27
C ALA A 106 3.82 8.56 -0.05
N ILE A 107 3.03 7.60 0.43
CA ILE A 107 1.60 7.76 0.71
C ILE A 107 1.32 7.23 2.12
N VAL A 108 0.64 8.06 2.92
CA VAL A 108 0.02 7.62 4.16
C VAL A 108 -1.39 7.13 3.80
N PRO A 109 -1.73 5.85 4.01
CA PRO A 109 -3.04 5.31 3.68
C PRO A 109 -4.11 5.87 4.62
N PRO A 110 -5.37 6.00 4.18
CA PRO A 110 -6.47 6.51 5.00
C PRO A 110 -6.93 5.48 6.04
N VAL A 111 -6.70 4.20 5.77
CA VAL A 111 -7.05 3.06 6.63
C VAL A 111 -5.77 2.37 7.07
N ARG A 112 -5.76 1.88 8.30
CA ARG A 112 -4.61 1.17 8.89
C ARG A 112 -4.26 -0.09 8.09
N LEU A 113 -3.01 -0.20 7.66
CA LEU A 113 -2.49 -1.41 7.05
C LEU A 113 -2.33 -2.52 8.09
N THR A 114 -2.75 -3.74 7.76
CA THR A 114 -2.67 -4.92 8.62
C THR A 114 -1.44 -5.77 8.33
N THR A 115 -1.02 -5.84 7.07
CA THR A 115 0.05 -6.72 6.61
C THR A 115 1.15 -5.95 5.88
N LYS A 116 2.39 -6.36 6.09
CA LYS A 116 3.53 -5.92 5.29
C LYS A 116 3.48 -6.57 3.92
N LEU A 117 3.70 -5.80 2.86
CA LEU A 117 3.74 -6.29 1.47
C LEU A 117 4.95 -5.69 0.75
N TYR A 118 5.70 -6.53 0.04
CA TYR A 118 6.73 -6.11 -0.91
C TYR A 118 6.41 -6.74 -2.26
N TRP A 119 6.35 -5.91 -3.31
CA TRP A 119 6.06 -6.34 -4.67
C TRP A 119 6.97 -5.63 -5.67
N CYS A 120 7.55 -6.37 -6.61
CA CYS A 120 8.37 -5.82 -7.68
C CYS A 120 7.84 -6.33 -9.02
N ASP A 121 7.45 -5.41 -9.90
CA ASP A 121 6.83 -5.75 -11.19
C ASP A 121 7.03 -4.61 -12.21
N SER A 122 6.45 -4.74 -13.39
CA SER A 122 6.39 -3.74 -14.45
C SER A 122 5.38 -2.62 -14.19
N THR A 123 4.47 -2.83 -13.23
CA THR A 123 3.49 -1.85 -12.78
C THR A 123 3.49 -1.79 -11.26
N PHE A 124 3.20 -0.62 -10.68
CA PHE A 124 3.01 -0.52 -9.24
C PHE A 124 1.79 -1.34 -8.79
N HIS A 125 1.95 -2.08 -7.69
CA HIS A 125 0.87 -2.83 -7.07
C HIS A 125 -0.01 -1.88 -6.26
N ILE A 126 -1.04 -1.34 -6.90
CA ILE A 126 -1.95 -0.33 -6.35
C ILE A 126 -3.27 -0.90 -5.82
N ALA A 127 -3.56 -2.19 -6.06
CA ALA A 127 -4.84 -2.80 -5.72
C ALA A 127 -5.28 -2.55 -4.26
N PRO A 128 -4.40 -2.67 -3.24
CA PRO A 128 -4.79 -2.39 -1.86
C PRO A 128 -5.22 -0.93 -1.63
N LEU A 129 -4.60 0.03 -2.33
CA LEU A 129 -4.98 1.45 -2.23
C LEU A 129 -6.23 1.77 -3.05
N GLU A 130 -6.45 1.08 -4.18
CA GLU A 130 -7.68 1.22 -4.96
C GLU A 130 -8.88 0.74 -4.15
N ASP A 131 -8.77 -0.39 -3.45
CA ASP A 131 -9.80 -0.90 -2.56
C ASP A 131 -10.12 0.10 -1.43
N MET A 132 -9.09 0.70 -0.81
CA MET A 132 -9.29 1.74 0.22
C MET A 132 -9.86 3.05 -0.34
N ALA A 133 -9.63 3.33 -1.62
CA ALA A 133 -10.13 4.52 -2.28
C ALA A 133 -11.56 4.32 -2.80
N GLN A 134 -12.04 3.09 -2.94
CA GLN A 134 -13.44 2.85 -3.25
C GLN A 134 -14.31 3.34 -2.10
N THR A 135 -15.38 4.04 -2.45
CA THR A 135 -16.37 4.44 -1.47
C THR A 135 -17.17 3.19 -1.16
N ASP A 136 -16.97 2.62 0.03
CA ASP A 136 -17.79 1.50 0.48
C ASP A 136 -19.23 1.98 0.64
N ASP A 137 -20.15 1.38 -0.11
CA ASP A 137 -21.57 1.49 0.20
C ASP A 137 -21.80 0.93 1.60
N VAL A 138 -22.54 1.67 2.42
CA VAL A 138 -22.85 1.28 3.80
C VAL A 138 -24.19 0.56 3.79
N TYR A 139 -24.19 -0.73 4.11
CA TYR A 139 -25.41 -1.54 4.19
C TYR A 139 -25.81 -1.76 5.65
N GLY A 140 -27.09 -1.57 5.96
CA GLY A 140 -27.69 -2.02 7.22
C GLY A 140 -28.11 -3.48 7.11
N LEU A 141 -27.57 -4.33 7.97
CA LEU A 141 -27.96 -5.74 8.11
C LEU A 141 -28.86 -5.87 9.33
N VAL A 142 -30.08 -6.36 9.13
CA VAL A 142 -31.00 -6.73 10.20
C VAL A 142 -31.27 -8.22 10.07
N VAL A 143 -30.85 -8.98 11.07
CA VAL A 143 -31.13 -10.41 11.19
C VAL A 143 -32.08 -10.58 12.37
N MET A 144 -33.20 -11.24 12.15
CA MET A 144 -34.22 -11.47 13.17
C MET A 144 -34.72 -12.90 13.08
N ASP A 145 -34.67 -13.60 14.19
CA ASP A 145 -35.30 -14.90 14.43
C ASP A 145 -36.17 -14.81 15.69
N LYS A 146 -36.98 -15.84 15.97
CA LYS A 146 -37.85 -15.91 17.16
C LYS A 146 -37.08 -15.76 18.48
N ARG A 147 -35.80 -16.15 18.49
CA ARG A 147 -34.95 -16.19 19.69
C ARG A 147 -33.91 -15.08 19.75
N GLU A 148 -33.62 -14.39 18.65
CA GLU A 148 -32.58 -13.37 18.63
C GLU A 148 -32.79 -12.36 17.52
N ALA A 149 -32.36 -11.13 17.77
CA ALA A 149 -32.33 -10.07 16.77
C ALA A 149 -30.97 -9.35 16.83
N THR A 150 -30.34 -9.19 15.67
CA THR A 150 -29.05 -8.51 15.52
C THR A 150 -29.15 -7.44 14.44
N VAL A 151 -28.71 -6.23 14.77
CA VAL A 151 -28.52 -5.12 13.83
C VAL A 151 -27.04 -4.86 13.68
N ALA A 152 -26.56 -4.86 12.46
CA ALA A 152 -25.17 -4.60 12.12
C ALA A 152 -25.04 -3.65 10.94
N ILE A 153 -23.94 -2.91 10.89
CA ILE A 153 -23.52 -2.15 9.72
C ILE A 153 -22.44 -2.96 8.99
N LEU A 154 -22.61 -3.12 7.68
CA LEU A 154 -21.60 -3.63 6.78
C LEU A 154 -21.01 -2.48 5.97
N ARG A 155 -19.70 -2.26 6.08
CA ARG A 155 -18.95 -1.30 5.28
C ARG A 155 -17.84 -2.06 4.55
N GLY A 156 -18.02 -2.25 3.24
CA GLY A 156 -17.11 -3.06 2.44
C GLY A 156 -17.05 -4.51 2.97
N LYS A 157 -15.85 -4.95 3.38
CA LYS A 157 -15.63 -6.29 3.99
C LYS A 157 -15.70 -6.29 5.53
N SER A 158 -15.85 -5.12 6.16
CA SER A 158 -15.90 -4.98 7.61
C SER A 158 -17.34 -5.00 8.11
N LYS A 159 -17.61 -5.74 9.19
CA LYS A 159 -18.91 -5.76 9.88
C LYS A 159 -18.76 -5.18 11.28
N GLU A 160 -19.72 -4.33 11.66
CA GLU A 160 -19.83 -3.72 12.98
C GLU A 160 -21.22 -4.05 13.54
N ILE A 161 -21.27 -4.78 14.66
CA ILE A 161 -22.54 -5.12 15.31
C ILE A 161 -22.93 -3.95 16.20
N LEU A 162 -24.08 -3.34 15.93
CA LEU A 162 -24.60 -2.21 16.72
C LEU A 162 -25.44 -2.69 17.90
N PHE A 163 -26.20 -3.75 17.68
CA PHE A 163 -27.19 -4.24 18.62
C PHE A 163 -27.38 -5.73 18.42
N SER A 164 -27.41 -6.49 19.50
CA SER A 164 -27.75 -7.92 19.47
C SER A 164 -28.46 -8.27 20.76
N GLU A 165 -29.69 -8.75 20.65
CA GLU A 165 -30.52 -9.15 21.78
C GLU A 165 -31.09 -10.54 21.57
N THR A 166 -31.19 -11.30 22.65
CA THR A 166 -31.81 -12.62 22.67
C THR A 166 -33.16 -12.56 23.38
N SER A 167 -34.19 -13.10 22.74
CA SER A 167 -35.50 -13.29 23.34
C SER A 167 -35.51 -14.62 24.09
N ASN A 168 -35.84 -14.56 25.38
CA ASN A 168 -35.86 -15.72 26.28
C ASN A 168 -37.17 -16.54 26.15
N VAL A 169 -37.69 -16.64 24.93
CA VAL A 169 -39.00 -17.24 24.61
C VAL A 169 -38.83 -18.62 23.97
#